data_AF-A0AA35XDP2-F1
#
_entry.id   AF-A0AA35XDP2-F1
#
_cell.length_a   1.000
_cell.length_b   1.000
_cell.length_c   1.000
_cell.angle_alpha   90.00
_cell.angle_beta   90.00
_cell.angle_gamma   90.00
#
_symmetry.space_group_name_H-M   'P 1'
#
loop_
_entity.id
_entity.type
_entity.pdbx_description
1 polymer ?
#
loop_
_entity_poly.entity_id
_entity_poly.type
_entity_poly.pdbx_seq_one_letter_code
_entity_poly.pdbx_strand_id
1 'polypeptide(L)'
;MLWSPVLTTHFPHSINNCTLTSMIVPPHAHRVLRSYKFKLEKDLRDKLGAQDIDTTCAGLTNDRRDLTYSPEAVKIQSNSVTPEHWASLTDTNIAKAEEQCKASATLCGVIDSILNQCSQDVETQRGKVDLSLEKRAQEIADAKKTLEQHLAKILGEIDAMERNIQELKKTAAAKEGPMKLAHTRLELRSHRPNTELVRDPVQYGLVDEVGGIAGSFGELRDRLSDSEDALRGLIRCQLTLEEDIAVKINSLDIEGQCTDLRKQLTAVSATDTN
;
A
#
# COMPACT_ATOMS: atom_id res chain seq x y z
N MET A 1 -65.70 34.34 28.30
CA MET A 1 -64.32 34.82 28.07
C MET A 1 -63.76 34.06 26.89
N LEU A 2 -63.21 34.81 25.93
CA LEU A 2 -62.87 34.40 24.58
C LEU A 2 -61.94 33.18 24.56
N TRP A 3 -62.41 32.06 24.00
CA TRP A 3 -61.54 30.97 23.58
C TRP A 3 -60.81 31.42 22.32
N SER A 4 -59.49 31.59 22.43
CA SER A 4 -58.63 31.89 21.29
C SER A 4 -58.20 30.56 20.63
N PRO A 5 -58.40 30.37 19.32
CA PRO A 5 -57.96 29.18 18.61
C PRO A 5 -56.51 29.39 18.14
N VAL A 6 -55.55 29.06 18.99
CA VAL A 6 -54.13 29.04 18.60
C VAL A 6 -53.55 27.72 19.04
N LEU A 7 -53.73 26.66 18.24
CA LEU A 7 -52.86 25.47 18.22
C LEU A 7 -53.24 24.50 17.08
N THR A 8 -53.61 25.03 15.91
CA THR A 8 -53.95 24.21 14.73
C THR A 8 -53.04 24.50 13.54
N THR A 9 -51.75 24.76 13.73
CA THR A 9 -50.79 24.84 12.60
C THR A 9 -49.36 24.59 13.08
N HIS A 10 -48.96 23.31 13.17
CA HIS A 10 -47.67 22.77 12.71
C HIS A 10 -47.41 21.40 13.36
N PHE A 11 -48.03 20.37 12.79
CA PHE A 11 -47.48 19.01 12.89
C PHE A 11 -46.60 18.80 11.66
N PRO A 12 -45.26 18.76 11.78
CA PRO A 12 -44.40 18.46 10.65
C PRO A 12 -44.64 17.01 10.21
N HIS A 13 -45.21 16.84 9.02
CA HIS A 13 -45.20 15.60 8.28
C HIS A 13 -43.75 15.25 7.89
N SER A 14 -43.02 14.57 8.77
CA SER A 14 -41.81 13.84 8.39
C SER A 14 -41.43 12.82 9.47
N ILE A 15 -42.17 11.72 9.56
CA ILE A 15 -41.82 10.59 10.44
C ILE A 15 -41.63 9.28 9.64
N ASN A 16 -41.80 9.29 8.31
CA ASN A 16 -41.90 8.05 7.53
C ASN A 16 -40.66 7.65 6.72
N ASN A 17 -39.46 8.20 6.97
CA ASN A 17 -38.24 7.78 6.24
C ASN A 17 -37.11 7.15 7.10
N CYS A 18 -37.41 6.66 8.31
CA CYS A 18 -36.42 6.04 9.21
C CYS A 18 -36.44 4.50 9.19
N THR A 19 -36.56 3.85 8.03
CA THR A 19 -36.41 2.38 7.94
C THR A 19 -34.99 1.93 7.60
N LEU A 20 -34.17 2.80 6.98
CA LEU A 20 -32.76 2.52 6.69
C LEU A 20 -31.77 2.98 7.78
N THR A 21 -32.21 3.81 8.73
CA THR A 21 -31.37 4.39 9.80
C THR A 21 -31.20 3.45 11.02
N SER A 22 -31.76 2.24 10.98
CA SER A 22 -31.76 1.30 12.12
C SER A 22 -30.40 0.68 12.41
N MET A 23 -29.45 0.67 11.47
CA MET A 23 -28.12 0.06 11.67
C MET A 23 -27.03 1.06 12.10
N ILE A 24 -27.30 2.37 11.99
CA ILE A 24 -26.28 3.41 12.16
C ILE A 24 -26.41 4.13 13.51
N VAL A 25 -27.61 4.14 14.11
CA VAL A 25 -27.86 4.84 15.38
C VAL A 25 -27.49 3.94 16.57
N PRO A 26 -26.68 4.41 17.53
CA PRO A 26 -26.35 3.65 18.73
C PRO A 26 -27.61 3.17 19.47
N PRO A 27 -27.62 1.93 20.00
CA PRO A 27 -28.81 1.34 20.62
C PRO A 27 -29.44 2.22 21.72
N HIS A 28 -28.60 2.98 22.43
CA HIS A 28 -29.03 3.94 23.44
C HIS A 28 -29.84 5.12 22.86
N ALA A 29 -29.34 5.76 21.80
CA ALA A 29 -30.00 6.91 21.18
C ALA A 29 -31.36 6.52 20.56
N HIS A 30 -31.40 5.37 19.88
CA HIS A 30 -32.64 4.83 19.34
C HIS A 30 -33.67 4.50 20.43
N ARG A 31 -33.24 3.95 21.57
CA ARG A 31 -34.13 3.69 22.72
C ARG A 31 -34.70 4.98 23.31
N VAL A 32 -33.89 6.04 23.42
CA VAL A 32 -34.33 7.33 23.96
C VAL A 32 -35.35 8.00 23.02
N LEU A 33 -35.12 7.99 21.71
CA LEU A 33 -36.06 8.50 20.72
C LEU A 33 -37.41 7.76 20.77
N ARG A 34 -37.37 6.42 20.85
CA ARG A 34 -38.60 5.62 21.03
C ARG A 34 -39.35 5.97 22.31
N SER A 35 -38.63 6.26 23.40
CA SER A 35 -39.25 6.66 24.67
C SER A 35 -39.99 8.00 24.56
N TYR A 36 -39.37 9.00 23.92
CA TYR A 36 -40.02 10.31 23.73
C TYR A 36 -41.17 10.27 22.72
N LYS A 37 -41.04 9.46 21.66
CA LYS A 37 -42.15 9.16 20.75
C LYS A 37 -43.35 8.60 21.51
N PHE A 38 -43.14 7.58 22.35
CA PHE A 38 -44.21 7.00 23.16
C PHE A 38 -44.85 8.03 24.12
N LYS A 39 -44.05 8.90 24.74
CA LYS A 39 -44.57 9.97 25.63
C LYS A 39 -45.46 10.96 24.88
N LEU A 40 -45.04 11.40 23.68
CA LEU A 40 -45.83 12.30 22.85
C LEU A 40 -47.11 11.64 22.34
N GLU A 41 -47.04 10.38 21.90
CA GLU A 41 -48.23 9.62 21.48
C GLU A 41 -49.22 9.43 22.63
N LYS A 42 -48.73 9.20 23.85
CA LYS A 42 -49.58 9.11 25.05
C LYS A 42 -50.24 10.45 25.36
N ASP A 43 -49.45 11.52 25.42
CA ASP A 43 -49.94 12.87 25.67
C ASP A 43 -51.00 13.31 24.65
N LEU A 44 -50.80 12.98 23.37
CA LEU A 44 -51.79 13.21 22.32
C LEU A 44 -53.08 12.42 22.55
N ARG A 45 -52.99 11.12 22.88
CA ARG A 45 -54.18 10.29 23.18
C ARG A 45 -54.98 10.84 24.35
N ASP A 46 -54.29 11.21 25.44
CA ASP A 46 -54.93 11.72 26.64
C ASP A 46 -55.66 13.05 26.35
N LYS A 47 -55.07 13.92 25.52
CA LYS A 47 -55.71 15.18 25.06
C LYS A 47 -56.90 14.95 24.13
N LEU A 48 -56.81 14.00 23.21
CA LEU A 48 -57.93 13.64 22.34
C LEU A 48 -59.11 13.09 23.15
N GLY A 49 -58.82 12.27 24.17
CA GLY A 49 -59.83 11.79 25.10
C GLY A 49 -60.48 12.93 25.90
N ALA A 50 -59.69 13.89 26.38
CA ALA A 50 -60.22 15.08 27.05
C ALA A 50 -61.10 15.93 26.11
N GLN A 51 -60.67 16.13 24.86
CA GLN A 51 -61.44 16.88 23.86
C GLN A 51 -62.78 16.21 23.53
N ASP A 52 -62.82 14.88 23.42
CA ASP A 52 -64.05 14.13 23.16
C ASP A 52 -65.07 14.29 24.30
N ILE A 53 -64.59 14.24 25.54
CA ILE A 53 -65.39 14.51 26.74
C ILE A 53 -65.90 15.96 26.71
N ASP A 54 -65.03 16.94 26.46
CA ASP A 54 -65.41 18.36 26.42
C ASP A 54 -66.40 18.66 25.29
N THR A 55 -66.25 18.01 24.13
CA THR A 55 -67.19 18.11 23.00
C THR A 55 -68.55 17.53 23.36
N THR A 56 -68.56 16.38 24.05
CA THR A 56 -69.79 15.76 24.56
C THR A 56 -70.48 16.68 25.58
N CYS A 57 -69.72 17.26 26.50
CA CYS A 57 -70.20 18.22 27.50
C CYS A 57 -70.77 19.48 26.87
N ALA A 58 -70.11 20.04 25.86
CA ALA A 58 -70.56 21.23 25.13
C ALA A 58 -71.90 21.00 24.39
N GLY A 59 -72.20 19.75 24.00
CA GLY A 59 -73.47 19.36 23.38
C GLY A 59 -74.60 19.05 24.36
N LEU A 60 -74.39 19.13 25.68
CA LEU A 60 -75.44 18.90 26.67
C LEU A 60 -76.43 20.07 26.72
N THR A 61 -77.72 19.74 26.78
CA THR A 61 -78.83 20.69 26.95
C THR A 61 -79.68 20.26 28.14
N ASN A 62 -80.42 21.20 28.74
CA ASN A 62 -81.21 20.94 29.96
C ASN A 62 -82.33 19.90 29.76
N ASP A 63 -82.71 19.63 28.51
CA ASP A 63 -83.81 18.71 28.14
C ASP A 63 -83.34 17.27 27.92
N ARG A 64 -82.03 16.98 28.11
CA ARG A 64 -81.44 15.65 27.89
C ARG A 64 -81.83 14.70 29.03
N ARG A 65 -82.28 13.47 28.68
CA ARG A 65 -82.84 12.48 29.62
C ARG A 65 -81.82 11.73 30.47
N ASP A 66 -80.53 11.83 30.15
CA ASP A 66 -79.39 11.14 30.76
C ASP A 66 -78.63 12.01 31.78
N LEU A 67 -79.19 13.14 32.21
CA LEU A 67 -78.63 13.98 33.26
C LEU A 67 -78.86 13.34 34.65
N THR A 68 -77.77 13.03 35.35
CA THR A 68 -77.81 12.41 36.69
C THR A 68 -77.09 13.26 37.73
N TYR A 69 -77.57 13.26 38.98
CA TYR A 69 -76.89 13.93 40.09
C TYR A 69 -75.77 13.04 40.67
N SER A 70 -74.54 13.55 40.68
CA SER A 70 -73.38 12.87 41.27
C SER A 70 -72.75 13.74 42.36
N PRO A 71 -73.02 13.47 43.65
CA PRO A 71 -72.52 14.27 44.78
C PRO A 71 -70.98 14.24 44.90
N GLU A 72 -70.34 13.15 44.45
CA GLU A 72 -68.89 12.96 44.54
C GLU A 72 -68.11 13.78 43.49
N ALA A 73 -68.77 14.16 42.38
CA ALA A 73 -68.15 14.94 41.30
C ALA A 73 -67.94 16.42 41.67
N VAL A 74 -68.50 16.91 42.78
CA VAL A 74 -68.47 18.33 43.21
C VAL A 74 -67.13 18.70 43.89
N LYS A 75 -66.17 17.78 43.97
CA LYS A 75 -64.84 18.03 44.55
C LYS A 75 -63.77 18.04 43.47
N ILE A 76 -62.78 18.93 43.62
CA ILE A 76 -61.55 18.89 42.81
C ILE A 76 -60.79 17.62 43.17
N GLN A 77 -60.49 16.80 42.17
CA GLN A 77 -59.76 15.55 42.36
C GLN A 77 -58.31 15.85 42.77
N SER A 78 -57.78 15.06 43.72
CA SER A 78 -56.43 15.26 44.28
C SER A 78 -55.29 15.05 43.28
N ASN A 79 -55.57 14.38 42.16
CA ASN A 79 -54.65 14.16 41.05
C ASN A 79 -54.83 15.16 39.89
N SER A 80 -55.64 16.22 40.08
CA SER A 80 -55.81 17.28 39.09
C SER A 80 -54.59 18.19 39.02
N VAL A 81 -54.37 18.79 37.85
CA VAL A 81 -53.25 19.68 37.57
C VAL A 81 -53.77 21.05 37.14
N THR A 82 -52.98 22.11 37.37
CA THR A 82 -53.35 23.44 36.86
C THR A 82 -53.16 23.51 35.34
N PRO A 83 -53.88 24.39 34.63
CA PRO A 83 -53.69 24.59 33.20
C PRO A 83 -52.26 24.94 32.81
N GLU A 84 -51.57 25.74 33.65
CA GLU A 84 -50.17 26.10 33.44
C GLU A 84 -49.25 24.89 33.58
N HIS A 85 -49.50 24.01 34.55
CA HIS A 85 -48.75 22.78 34.71
C HIS A 85 -48.99 21.80 33.56
N TRP A 86 -50.24 21.67 33.08
CA TRP A 86 -50.60 20.85 31.91
C TRP A 86 -49.90 21.33 30.62
N ALA A 87 -49.92 22.64 30.37
CA ALA A 87 -49.23 23.24 29.23
C ALA A 87 -47.71 23.01 29.33
N SER A 88 -47.13 23.27 30.51
CA SER A 88 -45.70 23.06 30.77
C SER A 88 -45.25 21.61 30.59
N LEU A 89 -46.08 20.61 30.95
CA LEU A 89 -45.78 19.19 30.71
C LEU A 89 -45.69 18.87 29.21
N THR A 90 -46.60 19.44 28.42
CA THR A 90 -46.60 19.32 26.96
C THR A 90 -45.36 19.95 26.36
N ASP A 91 -45.09 21.21 26.71
CA ASP A 91 -43.95 21.97 26.20
C ASP A 91 -42.64 21.28 26.54
N THR A 92 -42.52 20.73 27.74
CA THR A 92 -41.35 19.96 28.18
C THR A 92 -41.17 18.67 27.38
N ASN A 93 -42.25 17.95 27.07
CA ASN A 93 -42.19 16.72 26.27
C ASN A 93 -41.77 17.02 24.82
N ILE A 94 -42.31 18.09 24.23
CA ILE A 94 -41.95 18.54 22.88
C ILE A 94 -40.49 18.99 22.83
N ALA A 95 -40.08 19.90 23.74
CA ALA A 95 -38.72 20.41 23.78
C ALA A 95 -37.67 19.29 23.93
N LYS A 96 -37.93 18.32 24.81
CA LYS A 96 -37.05 17.16 24.98
C LYS A 96 -37.04 16.28 23.73
N ALA A 97 -38.18 16.03 23.08
CA ALA A 97 -38.22 15.24 21.86
C ALA A 97 -37.43 15.92 20.72
N GLU A 98 -37.59 17.23 20.55
CA GLU A 98 -36.84 18.02 19.58
C GLU A 98 -35.33 18.00 19.84
N GLU A 99 -34.92 18.15 21.11
CA GLU A 99 -33.53 18.05 21.52
C GLU A 99 -32.94 16.69 21.14
N GLN A 100 -33.64 15.60 21.41
CA GLN A 100 -33.19 14.25 21.05
C GLN A 100 -33.14 14.03 19.54
N CYS A 101 -34.11 14.57 18.78
CA CYS A 101 -34.09 14.51 17.32
C CYS A 101 -32.89 15.26 16.74
N LYS A 102 -32.60 16.48 17.23
CA LYS A 102 -31.42 17.26 16.82
C LYS A 102 -30.13 16.53 17.15
N ALA A 103 -30.00 16.00 18.38
CA ALA A 103 -28.83 15.22 18.78
C ALA A 103 -28.61 13.99 17.89
N SER A 104 -29.68 13.27 17.53
CA SER A 104 -29.61 12.13 16.63
C SER A 104 -29.22 12.51 15.21
N ALA A 105 -29.75 13.61 14.68
CA ALA A 105 -29.40 14.09 13.33
C ALA A 105 -27.93 14.48 13.25
N THR A 106 -27.41 15.20 14.26
CA THR A 106 -25.98 15.53 14.37
C THR A 106 -25.13 14.27 14.41
N LEU A 107 -25.52 13.27 15.19
CA LEU A 107 -24.79 12.01 15.29
C LEU A 107 -24.74 11.26 13.95
N CYS A 108 -25.85 11.19 13.22
CA CYS A 108 -25.87 10.57 11.89
C CYS A 108 -24.93 11.32 10.93
N GLY A 109 -24.95 12.65 10.91
CA GLY A 109 -24.04 13.45 10.09
C GLY A 109 -22.56 13.22 10.42
N VAL A 110 -22.22 13.05 11.70
CA VAL A 110 -20.86 12.69 12.12
C VAL A 110 -20.48 11.29 11.63
N ILE A 111 -21.37 10.31 11.75
CA ILE A 111 -21.10 8.94 11.29
C ILE A 111 -20.93 8.91 9.77
N ASP A 112 -21.79 9.57 9.00
CA ASP A 112 -21.67 9.65 7.55
C ASP A 112 -20.36 10.31 7.12
N SER A 113 -19.94 11.36 7.83
CA SER A 113 -18.64 12.01 7.62
C SER A 113 -17.47 11.04 7.89
N ILE A 114 -17.51 10.29 8.99
CA ILE A 114 -16.47 9.29 9.33
C ILE A 114 -16.43 8.16 8.30
N LEU A 115 -17.58 7.66 7.84
CA LEU A 115 -17.65 6.61 6.83
C LEU A 115 -17.08 7.08 5.49
N ASN A 116 -17.44 8.30 5.07
CA ASN A 116 -16.90 8.90 3.86
C ASN A 116 -15.38 9.12 3.97
N GLN A 117 -14.90 9.63 5.11
CA GLN A 117 -13.47 9.81 5.35
C GLN A 117 -12.72 8.48 5.34
N CYS A 118 -13.25 7.45 6.00
CA CYS A 118 -12.65 6.11 6.03
C CYS A 118 -12.57 5.51 4.62
N SER A 119 -13.63 5.65 3.82
CA SER A 119 -13.62 5.21 2.41
C SER A 119 -12.56 5.94 1.58
N GLN A 120 -12.45 7.27 1.74
CA GLN A 120 -11.44 8.08 1.04
C GLN A 120 -10.01 7.74 1.48
N ASP A 121 -9.81 7.49 2.77
CA ASP A 121 -8.52 7.10 3.33
C ASP A 121 -8.07 5.75 2.78
N VAL A 122 -8.96 4.76 2.73
CA VAL A 122 -8.68 3.43 2.16
C VAL A 122 -8.29 3.56 0.67
N GLU A 123 -9.04 4.35 -0.10
CA GLU A 123 -8.74 4.58 -1.52
C GLU A 123 -7.39 5.28 -1.72
N THR A 124 -7.12 6.30 -0.92
CA THR A 124 -5.86 7.04 -0.96
C THR A 124 -4.68 6.15 -0.61
N GLN A 125 -4.80 5.34 0.44
CA GLN A 125 -3.75 4.39 0.84
C GLN A 125 -3.55 3.31 -0.23
N ARG A 126 -4.63 2.84 -0.85
CA ARG A 126 -4.55 1.91 -1.97
C ARG A 126 -3.70 2.47 -3.11
N GLY A 127 -4.04 3.67 -3.59
CA GLY A 127 -3.29 4.33 -4.66
C GLY A 127 -1.82 4.58 -4.31
N LYS A 128 -1.51 4.94 -3.05
CA LYS A 128 -0.12 5.09 -2.58
C LYS A 128 0.66 3.79 -2.65
N VAL A 129 0.07 2.68 -2.21
CA VAL A 129 0.72 1.36 -2.27
C VAL A 129 0.92 0.93 -3.72
N ASP A 130 -0.08 1.12 -4.58
CA ASP A 130 0.01 0.75 -6.01
C ASP A 130 1.15 1.51 -6.71
N LEU A 131 1.22 2.83 -6.49
CA LEU A 131 2.32 3.65 -7.01
C LEU A 131 3.68 3.22 -6.44
N SER A 132 3.73 2.85 -5.16
CA SER A 132 4.98 2.40 -4.53
C SER A 132 5.48 1.07 -5.09
N LEU A 133 4.57 0.14 -5.41
CA LEU A 133 4.90 -1.14 -6.03
C LEU A 133 5.38 -0.95 -7.47
N GLU A 134 4.68 -0.11 -8.24
CA GLU A 134 5.09 0.25 -9.61
C GLU A 134 6.49 0.87 -9.62
N LYS A 135 6.73 1.84 -8.72
CA LYS A 135 8.04 2.47 -8.59
C LYS A 135 9.13 1.46 -8.23
N ARG A 136 8.87 0.57 -7.28
CA ARG A 136 9.83 -0.47 -6.86
C ARG A 136 10.12 -1.44 -8.01
N ALA A 137 9.09 -1.87 -8.75
CA ALA A 137 9.28 -2.72 -9.92
C ALA A 137 10.15 -2.02 -10.99
N GLN A 138 9.93 -0.74 -11.23
CA GLN A 138 10.74 0.05 -12.15
C GLN A 138 12.20 0.16 -11.67
N GLU A 139 12.42 0.47 -10.39
CA GLU A 139 13.77 0.55 -9.79
C GLU A 139 14.52 -0.81 -9.93
N ILE A 140 13.84 -1.93 -9.71
CA ILE A 140 14.43 -3.27 -9.88
C ILE A 140 14.74 -3.54 -11.35
N ALA A 141 13.86 -3.17 -12.28
CA ALA A 141 14.06 -3.35 -13.71
C ALA A 141 15.26 -2.55 -14.24
N ASP A 142 15.42 -1.31 -13.79
CA ASP A 142 16.54 -0.45 -14.15
C ASP A 142 17.87 -0.97 -13.57
N ALA A 143 17.85 -1.46 -12.32
CA ALA A 143 19.01 -2.12 -11.72
C ALA A 143 19.40 -3.38 -12.50
N LYS A 144 18.42 -4.23 -12.84
CA LYS A 144 18.64 -5.44 -13.66
C LYS A 144 19.29 -5.09 -15.00
N LYS A 145 18.74 -4.10 -15.72
CA LYS A 145 19.26 -3.65 -17.01
C LYS A 145 20.71 -3.16 -16.90
N THR A 146 21.03 -2.44 -15.83
CA THR A 146 22.40 -1.97 -15.57
C THR A 146 23.35 -3.16 -15.35
N LEU A 147 22.94 -4.17 -14.57
CA LEU A 147 23.72 -5.40 -14.37
C LEU A 147 23.93 -6.17 -15.68
N GLU A 148 22.90 -6.31 -16.52
CA GLU A 148 23.01 -6.95 -17.84
C GLU A 148 24.00 -6.22 -18.76
N GLN A 149 23.99 -4.88 -18.76
CA GLN A 149 24.96 -4.08 -19.51
C GLN A 149 26.38 -4.26 -18.99
N HIS A 150 26.56 -4.38 -17.67
CA HIS A 150 27.86 -4.64 -17.06
C HIS A 150 28.36 -6.05 -17.40
N LEU A 151 27.48 -7.06 -17.34
CA LEU A 151 27.78 -8.43 -17.73
C LEU A 151 28.26 -8.48 -19.19
N ALA A 152 27.58 -7.80 -20.11
CA ALA A 152 27.99 -7.74 -21.51
C ALA A 152 29.40 -7.14 -21.70
N LYS A 153 29.77 -6.13 -20.91
CA LYS A 153 31.13 -5.57 -20.92
C LYS A 153 32.16 -6.58 -20.41
N ILE A 154 31.87 -7.24 -19.28
CA ILE A 154 32.75 -8.25 -18.69
C ILE A 154 32.99 -9.42 -19.66
N LEU A 155 31.95 -9.88 -20.36
CA LEU A 155 32.10 -10.91 -21.40
C LEU A 155 33.03 -10.45 -22.53
N GLY A 156 32.90 -9.20 -22.97
CA GLY A 156 33.83 -8.64 -23.97
C GLY A 156 35.28 -8.53 -23.48
N GLU A 157 35.48 -8.20 -22.19
CA GLU A 157 36.80 -8.17 -21.56
C GLU A 157 37.40 -9.59 -21.41
N ILE A 158 36.59 -10.59 -21.09
CA ILE A 158 36.99 -12.01 -21.07
C ILE A 158 37.49 -12.43 -22.45
N ASP A 159 36.71 -12.20 -23.51
CA ASP A 159 37.09 -12.55 -24.88
C ASP A 159 38.41 -11.87 -25.30
N ALA A 160 38.60 -10.61 -24.90
CA ALA A 160 39.81 -9.86 -25.18
C ALA A 160 41.02 -10.43 -24.42
N MET A 161 40.83 -10.81 -23.15
CA MET A 161 41.87 -11.39 -22.32
C MET A 161 42.29 -12.78 -22.80
N GLU A 162 41.33 -13.62 -23.21
CA GLU A 162 41.61 -14.93 -23.80
C GLU A 162 42.44 -14.81 -25.09
N ARG A 163 42.09 -13.86 -25.97
CA ARG A 163 42.88 -13.56 -27.17
C ARG A 163 44.30 -13.09 -26.83
N ASN A 164 44.46 -12.20 -25.84
CA ASN A 164 45.76 -11.75 -25.36
C ASN A 164 46.61 -12.92 -24.82
N ILE A 165 46.02 -13.82 -24.02
CA ILE A 165 46.68 -15.03 -23.52
C ILE A 165 47.17 -15.92 -24.68
N GLN A 166 46.33 -16.13 -25.70
CA GLN A 166 46.72 -16.91 -26.89
C GLN A 166 47.88 -16.26 -27.65
N GLU A 167 47.87 -14.94 -27.79
CA GLU A 167 48.94 -14.19 -28.47
C GLU A 167 50.26 -14.21 -27.69
N LEU A 168 50.21 -14.08 -26.36
CA LEU A 168 51.39 -14.24 -25.49
C LEU A 168 51.99 -15.63 -25.61
N LYS A 169 51.15 -16.69 -25.57
CA LYS A 169 51.58 -18.08 -25.76
C LYS A 169 52.24 -18.29 -27.13
N LYS A 170 51.65 -17.75 -28.19
CA LYS A 170 52.21 -17.81 -29.55
C LYS A 170 53.55 -17.08 -29.65
N THR A 171 53.66 -15.91 -29.03
CA THR A 171 54.89 -15.11 -29.04
C THR A 171 56.02 -15.81 -28.29
N ALA A 172 55.71 -16.43 -27.13
CA ALA A 172 56.66 -17.24 -26.39
C ALA A 172 57.14 -18.43 -27.23
N ALA A 173 56.23 -19.17 -27.87
CA ALA A 173 56.59 -20.29 -28.75
C ALA A 173 57.49 -19.85 -29.93
N ALA A 174 57.24 -18.68 -30.52
CA ALA A 174 58.05 -18.15 -31.62
C ALA A 174 59.51 -17.86 -31.22
N LYS A 175 59.78 -17.58 -29.94
CA LYS A 175 61.14 -17.34 -29.41
C LYS A 175 61.94 -18.62 -29.18
N GLU A 176 61.29 -19.79 -29.17
CA GLU A 176 61.94 -21.07 -28.89
C GLU A 176 62.92 -21.49 -29.99
N GLY A 177 62.59 -21.21 -31.25
CA GLY A 177 63.45 -21.50 -32.41
C GLY A 177 64.79 -20.74 -32.36
N PRO A 178 64.78 -19.40 -32.26
CA PRO A 178 65.99 -18.60 -32.07
C PRO A 178 66.82 -19.03 -30.86
N MET A 179 66.17 -19.33 -29.73
CA MET A 179 66.84 -19.82 -28.52
C MET A 179 67.60 -21.12 -28.78
N LYS A 180 66.93 -22.12 -29.38
CA LYS A 180 67.53 -23.40 -29.75
C LYS A 180 68.71 -23.21 -30.69
N LEU A 181 68.57 -22.35 -31.69
CA LEU A 181 69.64 -22.06 -32.66
C LEU A 181 70.89 -21.47 -31.98
N ALA A 182 70.72 -20.48 -31.10
CA ALA A 182 71.82 -19.87 -30.37
C ALA A 182 72.52 -20.89 -29.45
N HIS A 183 71.75 -21.71 -28.75
CA HIS A 183 72.27 -22.81 -27.92
C HIS A 183 73.06 -23.84 -28.74
N THR A 184 72.51 -24.35 -29.85
CA THR A 184 73.20 -25.32 -30.71
C THR A 184 74.48 -24.73 -31.29
N ARG A 185 74.50 -23.44 -31.66
CA ARG A 185 75.73 -22.76 -32.12
C ARG A 185 76.78 -22.67 -31.02
N LEU A 186 76.40 -22.33 -29.80
CA LEU A 186 77.31 -22.30 -28.64
C LEU A 186 77.87 -23.69 -28.33
N GLU A 187 77.02 -24.72 -28.37
CA GLU A 187 77.41 -26.12 -28.16
C GLU A 187 78.41 -26.59 -29.22
N LEU A 188 78.14 -26.38 -30.51
CA LEU A 188 79.08 -26.77 -31.57
C LEU A 188 80.44 -26.05 -31.41
N ARG A 189 80.43 -24.79 -30.96
CA ARG A 189 81.66 -24.01 -30.73
C ARG A 189 82.45 -24.49 -29.50
N SER A 190 81.82 -25.14 -28.51
CA SER A 190 82.53 -25.66 -27.33
C SER A 190 83.43 -26.86 -27.65
N HIS A 191 83.25 -27.48 -28.82
CA HIS A 191 84.02 -28.65 -29.28
C HIS A 191 85.28 -28.28 -30.09
N ARG A 192 85.64 -27.00 -30.22
CA ARG A 192 86.86 -26.59 -30.94
C ARG A 192 88.11 -27.15 -30.22
N PRO A 193 89.07 -27.76 -30.94
CA PRO A 193 90.21 -28.41 -30.30
C PRO A 193 91.29 -27.42 -29.83
N ASN A 194 91.91 -27.71 -28.69
CA ASN A 194 93.12 -27.06 -28.18
C ASN A 194 93.02 -25.52 -28.16
N THR A 195 93.96 -24.84 -28.83
CA THR A 195 94.08 -23.38 -28.89
C THR A 195 93.01 -22.71 -29.76
N GLU A 196 92.27 -23.46 -30.57
CA GLU A 196 91.17 -22.94 -31.40
C GLU A 196 89.89 -22.67 -30.58
N LEU A 197 89.84 -23.10 -29.30
CA LEU A 197 88.77 -22.75 -28.37
C LEU A 197 88.92 -21.29 -27.88
N VAL A 198 88.64 -20.36 -28.79
CA VAL A 198 88.82 -18.92 -28.58
C VAL A 198 87.51 -18.25 -28.17
N ARG A 199 87.60 -17.35 -27.19
CA ARG A 199 86.53 -16.42 -26.81
C ARG A 199 86.52 -15.21 -27.75
N ASP A 200 86.14 -15.45 -29.00
CA ASP A 200 86.06 -14.43 -30.03
C ASP A 200 84.77 -13.57 -29.89
N PRO A 201 84.63 -12.47 -30.65
CA PRO A 201 83.43 -11.63 -30.60
C PRO A 201 82.12 -12.38 -30.91
N VAL A 202 82.16 -13.43 -31.73
CA VAL A 202 80.97 -14.24 -32.06
C VAL A 202 80.53 -15.07 -30.86
N GLN A 203 81.48 -15.61 -30.07
CA GLN A 203 81.17 -16.32 -28.83
C GLN A 203 80.43 -15.42 -27.84
N TYR A 204 80.90 -14.20 -27.62
CA TYR A 204 80.24 -13.25 -26.73
C TYR A 204 78.85 -12.85 -27.26
N GLY A 205 78.75 -12.53 -28.56
CA GLY A 205 77.46 -12.19 -29.17
C GLY A 205 76.39 -13.29 -29.05
N LEU A 206 76.77 -14.56 -29.18
CA LEU A 206 75.84 -15.68 -28.97
C LEU A 206 75.41 -15.84 -27.49
N VAL A 207 76.32 -15.60 -26.54
CA VAL A 207 75.97 -15.62 -25.11
C VAL A 207 75.01 -14.48 -24.77
N ASP A 208 75.26 -13.29 -25.30
CA ASP A 208 74.39 -12.13 -25.13
C ASP A 208 73.02 -12.36 -25.79
N GLU A 209 72.97 -12.97 -26.97
CA GLU A 209 71.72 -13.36 -27.66
C GLU A 209 70.89 -14.31 -26.79
N VAL A 210 71.50 -15.36 -26.22
CA VAL A 210 70.83 -16.28 -25.29
C VAL A 210 70.31 -15.54 -24.06
N GLY A 211 71.12 -14.67 -23.46
CA GLY A 211 70.73 -13.85 -22.31
C GLY A 211 69.53 -12.95 -22.61
N GLY A 212 69.55 -12.26 -23.76
CA GLY A 212 68.46 -11.40 -24.20
C GLY A 212 67.17 -12.16 -24.50
N ILE A 213 67.26 -13.32 -25.17
CA ILE A 213 66.09 -14.18 -25.43
C ILE A 213 65.52 -14.73 -24.12
N ALA A 214 66.36 -15.19 -23.20
CA ALA A 214 65.94 -15.69 -21.89
C ALA A 214 65.24 -14.61 -21.04
N GLY A 215 65.75 -13.37 -21.05
CA GLY A 215 65.09 -12.23 -20.42
C GLY A 215 63.71 -11.97 -21.00
N SER A 216 63.60 -11.95 -22.34
CA SER A 216 62.31 -11.79 -23.04
C SER A 216 61.31 -12.91 -22.72
N PHE A 217 61.78 -14.16 -22.54
CA PHE A 217 60.93 -15.27 -22.08
C PHE A 217 60.41 -15.06 -20.66
N GLY A 218 61.25 -14.54 -19.75
CA GLY A 218 60.85 -14.18 -18.40
C GLY A 218 59.70 -13.18 -18.40
N GLU A 219 59.87 -12.07 -19.12
CA GLU A 219 58.84 -11.01 -19.25
C GLU A 219 57.53 -11.54 -19.86
N LEU A 220 57.60 -12.36 -20.91
CA LEU A 220 56.42 -12.96 -21.53
C LEU A 220 55.69 -13.92 -20.59
N ARG A 221 56.42 -14.70 -19.79
CA ARG A 221 55.83 -15.62 -18.81
C ARG A 221 55.16 -14.87 -17.68
N ASP A 222 55.79 -13.83 -17.15
CA ASP A 222 55.24 -13.03 -16.06
C ASP A 222 53.94 -12.35 -16.53
N ARG A 223 53.97 -11.74 -17.73
CA ARG A 223 52.78 -11.12 -18.33
C ARG A 223 51.67 -12.12 -18.66
N LEU A 224 52.03 -13.35 -19.03
CA LEU A 224 51.06 -14.42 -19.22
C LEU A 224 50.39 -14.80 -17.90
N SER A 225 51.16 -14.95 -16.82
CA SER A 225 50.63 -15.22 -15.48
C SER A 225 49.66 -14.12 -15.05
N ASP A 226 50.05 -12.86 -15.19
CA ASP A 226 49.20 -11.71 -14.84
C ASP A 226 47.89 -11.70 -15.63
N SER A 227 47.95 -12.04 -16.93
CA SER A 227 46.77 -12.12 -17.80
C SER A 227 45.85 -13.27 -17.41
N GLU A 228 46.41 -14.44 -17.04
CA GLU A 228 45.64 -15.59 -16.56
C GLU A 228 45.00 -15.34 -15.18
N ASP A 229 45.68 -14.61 -14.28
CA ASP A 229 45.11 -14.13 -13.02
C ASP A 229 43.96 -13.14 -13.26
N ALA A 230 44.15 -12.17 -14.17
CA ALA A 230 43.11 -11.20 -14.53
C ALA A 230 41.87 -11.89 -15.13
N LEU A 231 42.05 -12.87 -16.02
CA LEU A 231 40.96 -13.67 -16.58
C LEU A 231 40.17 -14.40 -15.49
N ARG A 232 40.86 -15.03 -14.52
CA ARG A 232 40.20 -15.67 -13.36
C ARG A 232 39.40 -14.67 -12.53
N GLY A 233 39.88 -13.43 -12.41
CA GLY A 233 39.14 -12.33 -11.78
C GLY A 233 37.85 -11.99 -12.54
N LEU A 234 37.93 -11.81 -13.86
CA LEU A 234 36.79 -11.49 -14.71
C LEU A 234 35.72 -12.58 -14.70
N ILE A 235 36.10 -13.85 -14.77
CA ILE A 235 35.16 -14.98 -14.69
C ILE A 235 34.42 -14.99 -13.35
N ARG A 236 35.09 -14.64 -12.25
CA ARG A 236 34.43 -14.54 -10.94
C ARG A 236 33.40 -13.40 -10.93
N CYS A 237 33.76 -12.24 -11.48
CA CYS A 237 32.84 -11.12 -11.62
C CYS A 237 31.63 -11.47 -12.49
N GLN A 238 31.82 -12.22 -13.58
CA GLN A 238 30.73 -12.72 -14.43
C GLN A 238 29.72 -13.53 -13.61
N LEU A 239 30.19 -14.55 -12.87
CA LEU A 239 29.32 -15.41 -12.06
C LEU A 239 28.53 -14.61 -11.00
N THR A 240 29.18 -13.66 -10.33
CA THR A 240 28.49 -12.78 -9.36
C THR A 240 27.41 -11.92 -10.03
N LEU A 241 27.68 -11.35 -11.20
CA LEU A 241 26.69 -10.56 -11.95
C LEU A 241 25.50 -11.42 -12.41
N GLU A 242 25.74 -12.65 -12.87
CA GLU A 242 24.70 -13.58 -13.27
C GLU A 242 23.78 -13.95 -12.09
N GLU A 243 24.37 -14.20 -10.91
CA GLU A 243 23.62 -14.45 -9.68
C GLU A 243 22.75 -13.24 -9.28
N ASP A 244 23.33 -12.04 -9.30
CA ASP A 244 22.60 -10.81 -8.98
C ASP A 244 21.45 -10.55 -9.95
N ILE A 245 21.65 -10.81 -11.25
CA ILE A 245 20.59 -10.70 -12.28
C ILE A 245 19.47 -11.70 -11.99
N ALA A 246 19.80 -12.96 -11.64
CA ALA A 246 18.81 -13.97 -11.30
C ALA A 246 17.96 -13.53 -10.08
N VAL A 247 18.59 -12.96 -9.06
CA VAL A 247 17.88 -12.40 -7.89
C VAL A 247 16.94 -11.26 -8.31
N LYS A 248 17.37 -10.37 -9.21
CA LYS A 248 16.52 -9.26 -9.71
C LYS A 248 15.34 -9.78 -10.53
N ILE A 249 15.51 -10.84 -11.33
CA ILE A 249 14.42 -11.49 -12.07
C ILE A 249 13.37 -12.04 -11.09
N ASN A 250 13.82 -12.79 -10.07
CA ASN A 250 12.92 -13.32 -9.05
C ASN A 250 12.19 -12.19 -8.29
N SER A 251 12.90 -11.11 -7.97
CA SER A 251 12.28 -9.95 -7.30
C SER A 251 11.19 -9.31 -8.16
N LEU A 252 11.40 -9.17 -9.48
CA LEU A 252 10.37 -8.65 -10.40
C LEU A 252 9.15 -9.57 -10.49
N ASP A 253 9.36 -10.88 -10.49
CA ASP A 253 8.25 -11.85 -10.50
C ASP A 253 7.38 -11.69 -9.24
N ILE A 254 8.02 -11.54 -8.07
CA ILE A 254 7.32 -11.28 -6.80
C ILE A 254 6.54 -9.95 -6.87
N GLU A 255 7.12 -8.87 -7.41
CA GLU A 255 6.38 -7.61 -7.60
C GLU A 255 5.16 -7.81 -8.52
N GLY A 256 5.33 -8.53 -9.62
CA GLY A 256 4.24 -8.87 -10.54
C GLY A 256 3.10 -9.58 -9.83
N GLN A 257 3.41 -10.64 -9.08
CA GLN A 257 2.44 -11.37 -8.27
C GLN A 257 1.73 -10.46 -7.26
N CYS A 258 2.47 -9.58 -6.58
CA CYS A 258 1.89 -8.62 -5.64
C CYS A 258 0.90 -7.67 -6.33
N THR A 259 1.26 -7.15 -7.50
CA THR A 259 0.35 -6.29 -8.27
C THR A 259 -0.90 -7.02 -8.73
N ASP A 260 -0.80 -8.28 -9.14
CA ASP A 260 -1.93 -9.07 -9.62
C ASP A 260 -2.88 -9.46 -8.49
N LEU A 261 -2.36 -9.86 -7.33
CA LEU A 261 -3.17 -10.10 -6.13
C LEU A 261 -3.98 -8.86 -5.73
N ARG A 262 -3.37 -7.67 -5.86
CA ARG A 262 -4.07 -6.41 -5.56
C ARG A 262 -5.16 -6.09 -6.58
N LYS A 263 -4.95 -6.35 -7.87
CA LYS A 263 -6.01 -6.21 -8.89
C LYS A 263 -7.19 -7.17 -8.62
N GLN A 264 -6.93 -8.36 -8.08
CA GLN A 264 -8.00 -9.28 -7.71
C GLN A 264 -8.83 -8.74 -6.53
N LEU A 265 -8.19 -8.14 -5.53
CA LEU A 265 -8.88 -7.52 -4.39
C LEU A 265 -9.82 -6.38 -4.82
N THR A 266 -9.46 -5.62 -5.84
CA THR A 266 -10.32 -4.54 -6.35
C THR A 266 -11.50 -5.07 -7.17
N ALA A 267 -11.31 -6.15 -7.94
CA ALA A 267 -12.38 -6.77 -8.73
C ALA A 267 -13.52 -7.31 -7.84
N VAL A 268 -13.20 -7.90 -6.68
CA VAL A 268 -14.20 -8.41 -5.72
C VAL A 268 -15.02 -7.27 -5.11
N SER A 269 -14.41 -6.12 -4.81
CA SER A 269 -15.14 -4.97 -4.28
C SER A 269 -16.16 -4.36 -5.26
N ALA A 270 -15.96 -4.54 -6.57
CA ALA A 270 -16.89 -4.07 -7.60
C ALA A 270 -18.09 -5.00 -7.80
N THR A 271 -17.97 -6.30 -7.48
CA THR A 271 -19.07 -7.26 -7.62
C THR A 271 -20.07 -7.21 -6.46
N ASP A 272 -19.65 -6.71 -5.29
CA ASP A 272 -20.53 -6.56 -4.12
C ASP A 272 -21.40 -5.29 -4.16
N THR A 273 -21.20 -4.41 -5.17
CA THR A 273 -21.95 -3.17 -5.34
C THR A 273 -23.10 -3.23 -6.36
N ASN A 274 -23.48 -4.42 -6.83
CA ASN A 274 -24.52 -4.61 -7.85
C ASN A 274 -25.69 -5.48 -7.38
#